data_AF-C3XJ82-F1
#
_entry.id   AF-C3XJ82-F1
#
_cell.length_a   1.000
_cell.length_b   1.000
_cell.length_c   1.000
_cell.angle_alpha   90.00
_cell.angle_beta   90.00
_cell.angle_gamma   90.00
#
_symmetry.space_group_name_H-M   'P 1'
#
loop_
_entity.id
_entity.type
_entity.pdbx_description
1 polymer ?
#
loop_
_entity_poly.entity_id
_entity_poly.type
_entity_poly.pdbx_seq_one_letter_code
_entity_poly.pdbx_strand_id
1 'polypeptide(L)'
;MNKLLAIILGDKQEYIGGNLDITSQSQGNISTQKGLYTHSQTLSFQAQDSTSIESDSIYMNAQSDIIHTTSNQILHQVGDTQIIAKGDSVIIKAGGVEVVIDSNGLVVKGGEIKSE
;
A
#
# COMPACT_ATOMS: atom_id res chain seq x y z
N MET A 1 19.09 14.09 30.74
CA MET A 1 18.68 13.04 29.79
C MET A 1 19.93 12.39 29.24
N ASN A 2 20.13 11.10 29.47
CA ASN A 2 21.31 10.39 28.98
C ASN A 2 20.98 9.79 27.62
N LYS A 3 21.64 10.29 26.56
CA LYS A 3 21.53 9.78 25.20
C LYS A 3 22.72 8.86 24.95
N LEU A 4 22.48 7.61 24.57
CA LEU A 4 23.51 6.76 23.99
C LEU A 4 23.57 7.04 22.48
N LEU A 5 24.75 7.35 21.95
CA LEU A 5 24.97 7.59 20.53
C LEU A 5 26.17 6.75 20.07
N ALA A 6 25.94 5.88 19.09
CA ALA A 6 27.00 5.20 18.36
C ALA A 6 27.12 5.86 16.97
N ILE A 7 28.32 6.30 16.60
CA ILE A 7 28.64 6.83 15.27
C ILE A 7 29.60 5.86 14.62
N ILE A 8 29.24 5.36 13.44
CA ILE A 8 30.05 4.42 12.67
C ILE A 8 30.35 5.12 11.34
N LEU A 9 31.62 5.37 11.07
CA LEU A 9 32.07 6.11 9.88
C LEU A 9 32.35 5.18 8.68
N GLY A 10 32.37 3.87 8.91
CA GLY A 10 32.51 2.85 7.88
C GLY A 10 31.31 1.89 7.86
N ASP A 11 31.52 0.69 7.33
CA ASP A 11 30.48 -0.32 7.25
C ASP A 11 30.28 -1.03 8.59
N LYS A 12 29.01 -1.33 8.92
CA LYS A 12 28.64 -2.18 10.06
C LYS A 12 28.04 -3.48 9.51
N GLN A 13 28.59 -4.61 9.94
CA GLN A 13 27.99 -5.92 9.75
C GLN A 13 27.61 -6.50 11.12
N GLU A 14 26.42 -7.06 11.22
CA GLU A 14 25.93 -7.72 12.42
C GLU A 14 25.32 -9.06 12.01
N TYR A 15 25.79 -10.15 12.63
CA TYR A 15 25.31 -11.50 12.40
C TYR A 15 24.73 -12.05 13.69
N ILE A 16 23.44 -12.34 13.69
CA ILE A 16 22.73 -12.91 14.83
C ILE A 16 22.31 -14.32 14.43
N GLY A 17 22.91 -15.33 15.05
CA GLY A 17 22.58 -16.74 14.80
C GLY A 17 21.27 -17.21 15.44
N GLY A 18 20.64 -16.35 16.25
CA GLY A 18 19.34 -16.58 16.88
C GLY A 18 18.37 -15.45 16.56
N ASN A 19 17.51 -15.11 17.51
CA ASN A 19 16.52 -14.05 17.35
C ASN A 19 17.10 -12.67 17.66
N LEU A 20 16.67 -11.65 16.92
CA LEU A 20 16.92 -10.24 17.23
C LEU A 20 15.57 -9.55 17.44
N ASP A 21 15.31 -9.12 18.67
CA ASP A 21 14.13 -8.34 19.03
C ASP A 21 14.52 -6.88 19.25
N ILE A 22 13.89 -5.96 18.51
CA ILE A 22 14.10 -4.51 18.63
C ILE A 22 12.76 -3.85 18.96
N THR A 23 12.66 -3.26 20.15
CA THR A 23 11.43 -2.63 20.64
C THR A 23 11.69 -1.19 21.07
N SER A 24 10.87 -0.27 20.56
CA SER A 24 10.79 1.11 21.06
C SER A 24 9.41 1.35 21.65
N GLN A 25 9.32 2.01 22.81
CA GLN A 25 8.05 2.43 23.42
C GLN A 25 7.55 3.78 22.88
N SER A 26 8.29 4.35 21.93
CA SER A 26 7.99 5.62 21.28
C SER A 26 8.32 5.47 19.79
N GLN A 27 8.73 6.55 19.13
CA GLN A 27 9.08 6.52 17.72
C GLN A 27 10.36 5.72 17.46
N GLY A 28 10.34 4.86 16.45
CA GLY A 28 11.51 4.23 15.85
C GLY A 28 11.64 4.70 14.40
N ASN A 29 12.86 5.06 13.99
CA ASN A 29 13.13 5.49 12.61
C ASN A 29 14.25 4.63 12.02
N ILE A 30 14.01 4.12 10.80
CA ILE A 30 15.02 3.48 9.96
C ILE A 30 15.08 4.29 8.67
N SER A 31 16.25 4.83 8.35
CA SER A 31 16.43 5.67 7.16
C SER A 31 17.71 5.28 6.45
N THR A 32 17.60 5.06 5.13
CA THR A 32 18.72 4.79 4.24
C THR A 32 18.58 5.66 2.99
N GLN A 33 19.69 6.16 2.45
CA GLN A 33 19.66 7.07 1.30
C GLN A 33 19.62 6.34 -0.06
N LYS A 34 20.17 5.12 -0.12
CA LYS A 34 20.32 4.37 -1.38
C LYS A 34 19.31 3.24 -1.53
N GLY A 35 19.01 2.55 -0.44
CA GLY A 35 18.10 1.41 -0.48
C GLY A 35 17.99 0.70 0.86
N LEU A 36 16.90 -0.04 1.02
CA LEU A 36 16.63 -0.92 2.15
C LEU A 36 16.21 -2.26 1.55
N TYR A 37 17.01 -3.31 1.75
CA TYR A 37 16.74 -4.65 1.26
C TYR A 37 16.33 -5.55 2.41
N THR A 38 15.18 -6.18 2.29
CA THR A 38 14.63 -7.12 3.28
C THR A 38 14.35 -8.45 2.61
N HIS A 39 14.88 -9.53 3.15
CA HIS A 39 14.60 -10.89 2.70
C HIS A 39 14.19 -11.74 3.90
N SER A 40 13.02 -12.36 3.79
CA SER A 40 12.41 -13.10 4.89
C SER A 40 11.40 -14.10 4.31
N GLN A 41 11.19 -15.22 5.01
CA GLN A 41 10.08 -16.12 4.70
C GLN A 41 8.71 -15.43 4.89
N THR A 42 8.62 -14.53 5.87
CA THR A 42 7.41 -13.75 6.19
C THR A 42 7.80 -12.32 6.50
N LEU A 43 7.09 -11.36 5.88
CA LEU A 43 7.19 -9.93 6.17
C LEU A 43 5.78 -9.42 6.51
N SER A 44 5.61 -8.75 7.66
CA SER A 44 4.32 -8.20 8.08
C SER A 44 4.47 -6.76 8.57
N PHE A 45 3.46 -5.95 8.26
CA PHE A 45 3.35 -4.57 8.71
C PHE A 45 1.98 -4.39 9.37
N GLN A 46 1.96 -3.90 10.59
CA GLN A 46 0.73 -3.64 11.34
C GLN A 46 0.80 -2.21 11.88
N ALA A 47 -0.15 -1.38 11.46
CA ALA A 47 -0.31 -0.01 11.91
C ALA A 47 -1.76 0.21 12.32
N GLN A 48 -1.97 0.95 13.42
CA GLN A 48 -3.32 1.24 13.92
C GLN A 48 -3.99 2.38 13.15
N ASP A 49 -3.20 3.39 12.76
CA ASP A 49 -3.74 4.60 12.15
C ASP A 49 -3.57 4.61 10.62
N SER A 50 -2.33 4.54 10.14
CA SER A 50 -2.06 4.59 8.70
C SER A 50 -0.74 3.93 8.31
N THR A 51 -0.69 3.45 7.07
CA THR A 51 0.52 2.99 6.37
C THR A 51 0.58 3.71 5.02
N SER A 52 1.72 4.32 4.70
CA SER A 52 1.95 5.02 3.43
C SER A 52 3.16 4.45 2.70
N ILE A 53 3.04 4.26 1.39
CA ILE A 53 4.15 3.86 0.50
C ILE A 53 4.16 4.86 -0.65
N GLU A 54 5.27 5.57 -0.81
CA GLU A 54 5.49 6.56 -1.87
C GLU A 54 6.75 6.19 -2.65
N SER A 55 6.63 6.11 -3.96
CA SER A 55 7.70 5.72 -4.88
C SER A 55 7.28 6.12 -6.30
N ASP A 56 8.26 6.32 -7.19
CA ASP A 56 8.01 6.50 -8.63
C ASP A 56 7.30 5.29 -9.24
N SER A 57 7.58 4.09 -8.73
CA SER A 57 6.95 2.84 -9.16
C SER A 57 6.89 1.81 -8.05
N ILE A 58 5.87 0.96 -8.09
CA ILE A 58 5.69 -0.18 -7.18
C ILE A 58 5.47 -1.43 -8.02
N TYR A 59 6.30 -2.45 -7.80
CA TYR A 59 6.17 -3.76 -8.43
C TYR A 59 5.74 -4.79 -7.38
N MET A 60 4.62 -5.47 -7.64
CA MET A 60 4.12 -6.55 -6.78
C MET A 60 4.00 -7.81 -7.61
N ASN A 61 4.65 -8.88 -7.18
CA ASN A 61 4.53 -10.20 -7.80
C ASN A 61 4.16 -11.21 -6.71
N ALA A 62 2.93 -11.71 -6.75
CA ALA A 62 2.43 -12.74 -5.86
C ALA A 62 2.20 -14.02 -6.68
N GLN A 63 2.62 -15.18 -6.13
CA GLN A 63 2.42 -16.48 -6.80
C GLN A 63 0.99 -17.01 -6.67
N SER A 64 0.25 -16.57 -5.64
CA SER A 64 -1.15 -16.93 -5.41
C SER A 64 -2.03 -15.70 -5.54
N ASP A 65 -2.27 -14.99 -4.43
CA ASP A 65 -3.29 -13.94 -4.38
C ASP A 65 -2.74 -12.62 -3.83
N ILE A 66 -3.39 -11.52 -4.22
CA ILE A 66 -3.30 -10.21 -3.57
C ILE A 66 -4.70 -9.90 -3.01
N ILE A 67 -4.81 -9.72 -1.70
CA ILE A 67 -6.10 -9.54 -1.01
C ILE A 67 -6.14 -8.14 -0.38
N HIS A 68 -7.13 -7.33 -0.76
CA HIS A 68 -7.39 -6.03 -0.17
C HIS A 68 -8.72 -6.07 0.58
N THR A 69 -8.69 -5.91 1.90
CA THR A 69 -9.89 -5.87 2.75
C THR A 69 -9.97 -4.53 3.47
N THR A 70 -11.08 -3.82 3.32
CA THR A 70 -11.33 -2.50 3.92
C THR A 70 -12.81 -2.34 4.22
N SER A 71 -13.14 -1.50 5.19
CA SER A 71 -14.53 -1.24 5.59
C SER A 71 -15.20 -0.10 4.81
N ASN A 72 -14.42 0.77 4.17
CA ASN A 72 -14.94 1.97 3.52
C ASN A 72 -14.86 1.87 2.00
N GLN A 73 -13.63 1.92 1.44
CA GLN A 73 -13.43 1.88 0.00
C GLN A 73 -12.02 1.46 -0.39
N ILE A 74 -11.88 0.93 -1.61
CA ILE A 74 -10.63 0.80 -2.36
C ILE A 74 -10.71 1.79 -3.53
N LEU A 75 -9.70 2.66 -3.67
CA LEU A 75 -9.55 3.59 -4.78
C LEU A 75 -8.30 3.22 -5.60
N HIS A 76 -8.50 2.96 -6.89
CA HIS A 76 -7.42 2.90 -7.89
C HIS A 76 -7.53 4.12 -8.80
N GLN A 77 -6.54 5.01 -8.77
CA GLN A 77 -6.53 6.27 -9.52
C GLN A 77 -5.33 6.33 -10.48
N VAL A 78 -5.56 6.75 -11.72
CA VAL A 78 -4.54 7.00 -12.75
C VAL A 78 -4.89 8.29 -13.49
N GLY A 79 -4.21 9.40 -13.17
CA GLY A 79 -4.61 10.72 -13.68
C GLY A 79 -6.05 11.02 -13.27
N ASP A 80 -6.94 11.27 -14.23
CA ASP A 80 -8.39 11.48 -14.00
C ASP A 80 -9.22 10.18 -14.02
N THR A 81 -8.63 9.06 -14.42
CA THR A 81 -9.31 7.75 -14.46
C THR A 81 -9.31 7.09 -13.08
N GLN A 82 -10.46 6.58 -12.65
CA GLN A 82 -10.60 5.95 -11.34
C GLN A 82 -11.50 4.72 -11.33
N ILE A 83 -11.16 3.77 -10.48
CA ILE A 83 -12.02 2.66 -10.06
C ILE A 83 -12.18 2.76 -8.55
N ILE A 84 -13.42 2.91 -8.07
CA ILE A 84 -13.76 2.98 -6.66
C ILE A 84 -14.66 1.79 -6.32
N ALA A 85 -14.16 0.87 -5.50
CA ALA A 85 -14.97 -0.19 -4.90
C ALA A 85 -15.37 0.23 -3.49
N LYS A 86 -16.66 0.17 -3.20
CA LYS A 86 -17.26 0.44 -1.88
C LYS A 86 -17.94 -0.83 -1.37
N GLY A 87 -18.48 -0.79 -0.15
CA GLY A 87 -19.19 -1.92 0.43
C GLY A 87 -20.45 -2.36 -0.34
N ASP A 88 -21.11 -1.45 -1.04
CA ASP A 88 -22.41 -1.67 -1.72
C ASP A 88 -22.42 -1.31 -3.21
N SER A 89 -21.31 -0.79 -3.74
CA SER A 89 -21.26 -0.22 -5.08
C SER A 89 -19.86 -0.22 -5.67
N VAL A 90 -19.80 -0.17 -7.01
CA VAL A 90 -18.57 0.02 -7.78
C VAL A 90 -18.76 1.19 -8.75
N ILE A 91 -17.78 2.10 -8.79
CA ILE A 91 -17.79 3.28 -9.65
C ILE A 91 -16.54 3.27 -10.52
N ILE A 92 -16.70 3.37 -11.84
CA ILE A 92 -15.60 3.52 -12.80
C ILE A 92 -15.76 4.85 -13.51
N LYS A 93 -14.73 5.69 -13.51
CA LYS A 93 -14.69 6.95 -14.28
C LYS A 93 -13.52 6.95 -15.23
N ALA A 94 -13.77 7.20 -16.51
CA ALA A 94 -12.73 7.28 -17.54
C ALA A 94 -13.24 8.07 -18.74
N GLY A 95 -12.41 8.93 -19.33
CA GLY A 95 -12.73 9.60 -20.60
C GLY A 95 -14.03 10.41 -20.61
N GLY A 96 -14.43 10.98 -19.46
CA GLY A 96 -15.68 11.72 -19.31
C GLY A 96 -16.95 10.86 -19.12
N VAL A 97 -16.79 9.54 -18.99
CA VAL A 97 -17.88 8.58 -18.69
C VAL A 97 -17.80 8.13 -17.24
N GLU A 98 -18.95 7.98 -16.58
CA GLU A 98 -19.09 7.37 -15.25
C GLU A 98 -20.02 6.15 -15.33
N VAL A 99 -19.54 5.00 -14.87
CA VAL A 99 -20.33 3.77 -14.72
C VAL A 99 -20.50 3.49 -13.22
N VAL A 100 -21.73 3.26 -12.79
CA VAL A 100 -22.07 2.90 -11.40
C VAL A 100 -22.80 1.57 -11.40
N ILE A 101 -22.33 0.63 -10.58
CA ILE A 101 -23.01 -0.64 -10.31
C ILE A 101 -23.38 -0.64 -8.83
N ASP A 102 -24.68 -0.76 -8.54
CA ASP A 102 -25.22 -0.81 -7.18
C ASP A 102 -26.47 -1.71 -7.12
N SER A 103 -27.20 -1.65 -6.01
CA SER A 103 -28.44 -2.43 -5.80
C SER A 103 -29.58 -2.07 -6.77
N ASN A 104 -29.51 -0.93 -7.46
CA ASN A 104 -30.46 -0.52 -8.49
C ASN A 104 -30.05 -0.99 -9.90
N GLY A 105 -28.88 -1.62 -10.04
CA GLY A 105 -28.37 -2.16 -11.30
C GLY A 105 -27.17 -1.38 -11.84
N LEU A 106 -27.10 -1.24 -13.16
CA LEU A 106 -26.01 -0.59 -13.88
C LEU A 106 -26.47 0.75 -14.47
N VAL A 107 -25.81 1.84 -14.10
CA VAL A 107 -26.07 3.19 -14.59
C VAL A 107 -24.84 3.72 -15.30
N VAL A 108 -25.00 4.19 -16.54
CA VAL A 108 -23.94 4.84 -17.33
C VAL A 108 -24.31 6.31 -17.54
N LYS A 109 -23.38 7.21 -17.21
CA LYS A 109 -23.53 8.65 -17.39
C LYS A 109 -22.48 9.14 -18.39
N GLY A 110 -22.95 9.76 -19.47
CA GLY A 110 -22.10 10.17 -20.59
C GLY A 110 -21.71 9.01 -21.50
N GLY A 111 -21.14 9.33 -22.67
CA GLY A 111 -20.75 8.34 -23.68
C GLY A 111 -21.92 7.70 -24.41
N GLU A 112 -21.60 6.76 -25.31
CA GLU A 112 -22.55 5.95 -26.07
C GLU A 112 -22.69 4.57 -25.42
N ILE A 113 -23.91 4.07 -25.28
CA ILE A 113 -24.18 2.69 -24.83
C ILE A 113 -24.53 1.85 -26.06
N LYS A 114 -23.73 0.82 -26.34
CA LYS A 114 -24.00 -0.20 -27.37
C LYS A 114 -24.28 -1.53 -26.67
N SER A 115 -25.37 -2.19 -27.04
CA SER A 115 -25.68 -3.56 -26.64
C SER A 115 -25.52 -4.48 -27.85
N GLU A 116 -24.75 -5.55 -27.71
CA GLU A 116 -24.64 -6.64 -28.70
C GLU A 116 -25.64 -7.77 -28.39
#